data_AF-A0A7X6UP18-F1
#
_entry.id   AF-A0A7X6UP18-F1
#
_cell.length_a   1.000
_cell.length_b   1.000
_cell.length_c   1.000
_cell.angle_alpha   90.00
_cell.angle_beta   90.00
_cell.angle_gamma   90.00
#
_symmetry.space_group_name_H-M   'P 1'
#
loop_
_entity.id
_entity.type
_entity.pdbx_description
1 polymer ?
#
loop_
_entity_poly.entity_id
_entity_poly.type
_entity_poly.pdbx_seq_one_letter_code
_entity_poly.pdbx_strand_id
1 'polypeptide(L)'
;MSNIGIIGHGYVGRSVEYGFVDYDTERGIVPRHKVMVYDKYKPRDDLEMLLKESEFIFVCLPTPYYEKELKIDLSIFDNLMATICPKIAGQGKLVVIKSTVVPGTTKRYTAMYPDVPFAMNPEFLTESNYLQDFLNPDRIVIGADNN
;
A
#
# COMPACT_ATOMS: atom_id res chain seq x y z
N MET A 1 17.59 -7.19 -1.40
CA MET A 1 16.42 -7.60 -2.20
C MET A 1 15.29 -7.76 -1.20
N SER A 2 14.17 -7.08 -1.43
CA SER A 2 13.05 -7.08 -0.48
C SER A 2 11.80 -7.65 -1.13
N ASN A 3 10.96 -8.28 -0.31
CA ASN A 3 9.66 -8.79 -0.72
C ASN A 3 8.58 -7.75 -0.43
N ILE A 4 7.85 -7.36 -1.47
CA ILE A 4 6.85 -6.30 -1.44
C ILE A 4 5.48 -6.90 -1.74
N GLY A 5 4.53 -6.68 -0.84
CA GLY A 5 3.12 -6.97 -1.04
C GLY A 5 2.37 -5.71 -1.41
N ILE A 6 1.45 -5.80 -2.36
CA ILE A 6 0.56 -4.71 -2.75
C ILE A 6 -0.88 -5.21 -2.61
N ILE A 7 -1.68 -4.50 -1.80
CA ILE A 7 -3.10 -4.77 -1.61
C ILE A 7 -3.90 -3.66 -2.30
N GLY A 8 -4.62 -4.04 -3.35
CA GLY A 8 -5.35 -3.13 -4.24
C GLY A 8 -4.56 -2.82 -5.51
N HIS A 9 -5.09 -3.20 -6.68
CA HIS A 9 -4.46 -3.06 -8.00
C HIS A 9 -5.23 -2.10 -8.91
N GLY A 10 -5.58 -0.95 -8.33
CA GLY A 10 -6.02 0.25 -9.06
C GLY A 10 -4.83 1.04 -9.61
N TYR A 11 -5.05 2.30 -9.99
CA TYR A 11 -3.99 3.18 -10.52
C TYR A 11 -2.79 3.30 -9.57
N VAL A 12 -3.05 3.52 -8.28
CA VAL A 12 -2.00 3.61 -7.25
C VAL A 12 -1.24 2.30 -7.11
N GLY A 13 -1.92 1.16 -6.95
CA GLY A 13 -1.25 -0.14 -6.81
C GLY A 13 -0.43 -0.54 -8.03
N ARG A 14 -0.95 -0.30 -9.24
CA ARG A 14 -0.24 -0.53 -10.49
C ARG A 14 1.00 0.36 -10.62
N SER A 15 0.92 1.61 -10.19
CA SER A 15 2.10 2.51 -10.22
C SER A 15 3.23 2.00 -9.32
N VAL A 16 2.88 1.45 -8.14
CA VAL A 16 3.85 0.87 -7.19
C VAL A 16 4.52 -0.36 -7.80
N GLU A 17 3.73 -1.29 -8.34
CA GLU A 17 4.27 -2.46 -9.03
C GLU A 17 5.19 -2.04 -10.19
N TYR A 18 4.73 -1.10 -11.00
CA TYR A 18 5.45 -0.63 -12.17
C TYR A 18 6.84 -0.11 -11.81
N GLY A 19 6.94 0.74 -10.80
CA GLY A 19 8.23 1.31 -10.39
C GLY A 19 9.18 0.32 -9.69
N PHE A 20 8.67 -0.76 -9.09
CA PHE A 20 9.50 -1.76 -8.42
C PHE A 20 9.90 -2.95 -9.32
N VAL A 21 9.12 -3.26 -10.36
CA VAL A 21 9.30 -4.46 -11.18
C VAL A 21 9.21 -4.16 -12.67
N ASP A 22 8.08 -3.63 -13.15
CA ASP A 22 7.83 -3.61 -14.59
C ASP A 22 8.78 -2.67 -15.32
N TYR A 23 9.12 -1.52 -14.74
CA TYR A 23 10.02 -0.55 -15.37
C TYR A 23 11.42 -1.13 -15.66
N ASP A 24 11.99 -1.86 -14.69
CA ASP A 24 13.26 -2.56 -14.90
C ASP A 24 13.10 -3.68 -15.94
N THR A 25 12.01 -4.46 -15.85
CA THR A 25 11.73 -5.59 -16.74
C THR A 25 11.59 -5.15 -18.21
N GLU A 26 10.86 -4.07 -18.47
CA GLU A 26 10.67 -3.49 -19.80
C GLU A 26 11.99 -3.03 -20.44
N ARG A 27 13.01 -2.75 -19.61
CA ARG A 27 14.35 -2.34 -20.02
C ARG A 27 15.33 -3.52 -20.10
N GLY A 28 14.86 -4.76 -19.91
CA GLY A 28 15.68 -5.96 -19.87
C GLY A 28 16.55 -6.07 -18.61
N ILE A 29 16.22 -5.32 -17.55
CA ILE A 29 16.90 -5.34 -16.26
C ILE A 29 16.14 -6.30 -15.34
N VAL A 30 16.87 -7.19 -14.65
CA VAL A 30 16.28 -8.09 -13.65
C VAL A 30 15.83 -7.26 -12.45
N PRO A 31 14.54 -7.29 -12.06
CA PRO A 31 14.04 -6.53 -10.93
C PRO A 31 14.77 -6.86 -9.61
N ARG A 32 15.06 -5.82 -8.83
CA ARG A 32 15.73 -5.95 -7.52
C ARG A 32 14.82 -6.42 -6.39
N HIS A 33 13.52 -6.40 -6.61
CA HIS A 33 12.49 -6.71 -5.62
C HIS A 33 11.54 -7.77 -6.15
N LYS A 34 11.00 -8.59 -5.25
CA LYS A 34 9.90 -9.50 -5.56
C LYS A 34 8.59 -8.82 -5.17
N VAL A 35 7.65 -8.71 -6.10
CA VAL A 35 6.33 -8.12 -5.84
C VAL A 35 5.24 -9.18 -5.92
N MET A 36 4.34 -9.18 -4.93
CA MET A 36 3.10 -9.93 -4.93
C MET A 36 1.93 -8.94 -4.84
N VAL A 37 0.86 -9.18 -5.60
CA VAL A 37 -0.32 -8.31 -5.65
C VAL A 37 -1.56 -9.11 -5.31
N TYR A 38 -2.30 -8.62 -4.33
CA TYR A 38 -3.64 -9.07 -4.02
C TYR A 38 -4.65 -7.96 -4.33
N ASP A 39 -5.69 -8.30 -5.07
CA ASP A 39 -6.88 -7.46 -5.26
C ASP A 39 -8.11 -8.35 -5.20
N LYS A 40 -9.09 -7.97 -4.36
CA LYS A 40 -10.32 -8.75 -4.14
C LYS A 40 -11.12 -8.99 -5.43
N TYR A 41 -11.07 -8.03 -6.37
CA TYR A 41 -11.83 -8.06 -7.61
C TYR A 41 -10.98 -8.43 -8.83
N LYS A 42 -9.65 -8.36 -8.70
CA LYS A 42 -8.67 -8.78 -9.72
C LYS A 42 -7.66 -9.76 -9.12
N PRO A 43 -8.10 -10.96 -8.68
CA PRO A 43 -7.24 -11.89 -7.99
C PRO A 43 -6.07 -12.31 -8.89
N ARG A 44 -4.85 -12.16 -8.37
CA ARG A 44 -3.60 -12.58 -9.03
C ARG A 44 -2.78 -13.48 -8.10
N ASP A 45 -2.38 -12.92 -6.96
CA ASP A 45 -1.69 -13.65 -5.91
C ASP A 45 -2.64 -13.90 -4.71
N ASP A 46 -2.33 -14.91 -3.91
CA ASP A 46 -3.07 -15.24 -2.69
C ASP A 46 -2.71 -14.30 -1.53
N LEU A 47 -3.72 -13.87 -0.76
CA LEU A 47 -3.52 -12.94 0.35
C LEU A 47 -2.66 -13.55 1.46
N GLU A 48 -2.89 -14.82 1.83
CA GLU A 48 -2.11 -15.45 2.91
C GLU A 48 -0.63 -15.57 2.53
N MET A 49 -0.36 -15.95 1.28
CA MET A 49 1.00 -16.00 0.74
C MET A 49 1.64 -14.61 0.68
N LEU A 50 0.90 -13.58 0.24
CA LEU A 50 1.38 -12.21 0.24
C LEU A 50 1.76 -11.76 1.66
N LEU A 51 0.88 -11.98 2.65
CA LEU A 51 1.14 -11.62 4.04
C LEU A 51 2.35 -12.37 4.61
N LYS A 52 2.50 -13.65 4.27
CA LYS A 52 3.60 -14.50 4.72
C LYS A 52 4.95 -14.04 4.16
N GLU A 53 5.02 -13.75 2.87
CA GLU A 53 6.30 -13.52 2.17
C GLU A 53 6.76 -12.06 2.20
N SER A 54 5.85 -11.10 2.37
CA SER A 54 6.17 -9.66 2.24
C SER A 54 6.81 -9.06 3.49
N GLU A 55 7.80 -8.20 3.31
CA GLU A 55 8.38 -7.34 4.37
C GLU A 55 7.68 -5.98 4.43
N PHE A 56 7.30 -5.46 3.26
CA PHE A 56 6.56 -4.20 3.08
C PHE A 56 5.22 -4.50 2.43
N ILE A 57 4.12 -4.04 3.03
CA ILE A 57 2.76 -4.27 2.52
C ILE A 57 2.15 -2.90 2.19
N PHE A 58 2.15 -2.55 0.91
CA PHE A 58 1.51 -1.34 0.41
C PHE A 58 0.00 -1.53 0.33
N VAL A 59 -0.74 -0.64 0.97
CA VAL A 59 -2.20 -0.61 0.92
C VAL A 59 -2.64 0.53 0.01
N CYS A 60 -3.24 0.14 -1.13
CA CYS A 60 -3.60 0.98 -2.26
C CYS A 60 -5.10 0.81 -2.59
N LEU A 61 -5.95 0.81 -1.56
CA LEU A 61 -7.39 0.59 -1.65
C LEU A 61 -8.18 1.91 -1.84
N PRO A 62 -9.39 1.85 -2.43
CA PRO A 62 -10.24 3.03 -2.54
C PRO A 62 -10.74 3.51 -1.17
N THR A 63 -10.84 4.83 -1.04
CA THR A 63 -11.37 5.54 0.13
C THR A 63 -12.40 6.58 -0.35
N PRO A 64 -13.63 6.12 -0.69
CA PRO A 64 -14.65 7.00 -1.28
C PRO A 64 -14.88 8.25 -0.43
N TYR A 65 -14.90 9.41 -1.06
CA TYR A 65 -15.31 10.65 -0.44
C TYR A 65 -16.80 10.90 -0.69
N TYR A 66 -17.56 11.04 0.38
CA TYR A 66 -18.98 11.39 0.32
C TYR A 66 -19.13 12.89 0.52
N GLU A 67 -19.42 13.60 -0.57
CA GLU A 67 -19.49 15.06 -0.60
C GLU A 67 -20.58 15.64 0.30
N LYS A 68 -21.75 14.98 0.40
CA LYS A 68 -22.87 15.48 1.21
C LYS A 68 -22.55 15.46 2.70
N GLU A 69 -21.83 14.43 3.13
CA GLU A 69 -21.41 14.23 4.51
C GLU A 69 -20.02 14.81 4.82
N LEU A 70 -19.31 15.33 3.81
CA LEU A 70 -17.92 15.78 3.88
C LEU A 70 -16.99 14.75 4.57
N LYS A 71 -17.17 13.48 4.21
CA LYS A 71 -16.54 12.34 4.91
C LYS A 71 -15.85 11.40 3.95
N ILE A 72 -14.64 10.98 4.31
CA ILE A 72 -13.97 9.84 3.68
C ILE A 72 -14.44 8.55 4.36
N ASP A 73 -14.87 7.58 3.56
CA ASP A 73 -15.17 6.23 4.05
C ASP A 73 -13.88 5.42 4.23
N LEU A 74 -13.68 4.93 5.46
CA LEU A 74 -12.58 4.06 5.83
C LEU A 74 -13.03 2.62 6.07
N SER A 75 -14.31 2.26 5.82
CA SER A 75 -14.85 0.93 6.06
C SER A 75 -14.04 -0.19 5.40
N ILE A 76 -13.57 0.04 4.17
CA ILE A 76 -12.72 -0.89 3.41
C ILE A 76 -11.37 -1.10 4.13
N PHE A 77 -10.77 -0.02 4.60
CA PHE A 77 -9.52 -0.07 5.36
C PHE A 77 -9.72 -0.75 6.71
N ASP A 78 -10.76 -0.39 7.46
CA ASP A 78 -11.05 -0.97 8.77
C ASP A 78 -11.23 -2.50 8.66
N ASN A 79 -11.97 -2.96 7.64
CA ASN A 79 -12.13 -4.38 7.35
C ASN A 79 -10.80 -5.06 6.96
N LEU A 80 -9.98 -4.41 6.13
CA LEU A 80 -8.66 -4.94 5.77
C LEU A 80 -7.77 -5.05 7.01
N MET A 81 -7.63 -3.98 7.80
CA MET A 81 -6.75 -3.95 8.95
C MET A 81 -7.15 -4.99 9.99
N ALA A 82 -8.46 -5.15 10.25
CA ALA A 82 -8.96 -6.21 11.13
C ALA A 82 -8.64 -7.62 10.60
N THR A 83 -8.50 -7.79 9.29
CA THR A 83 -8.14 -9.07 8.66
C THR A 83 -6.64 -9.34 8.71
N ILE A 84 -5.80 -8.36 8.34
CA ILE A 84 -4.37 -8.58 8.13
C ILE A 84 -3.53 -8.38 9.40
N CYS A 85 -3.88 -7.42 10.27
CA CYS A 85 -3.04 -7.07 11.42
C CYS A 85 -2.84 -8.24 12.40
N PRO A 86 -3.89 -9.01 12.77
CA PRO A 86 -3.72 -10.18 13.64
C PRO A 86 -2.81 -11.27 13.04
N LYS A 87 -2.70 -11.33 11.70
CA LYS A 87 -1.89 -12.33 10.98
C LYS A 87 -0.42 -11.96 10.88
N ILE A 88 -0.08 -10.68 11.01
CA ILE A 88 1.28 -10.15 10.84
C ILE A 88 1.87 -9.54 12.11
N ALA A 89 1.09 -9.42 13.19
CA ALA A 89 1.53 -8.89 14.47
C ALA A 89 2.82 -9.55 14.97
N GLY A 90 3.77 -8.73 15.42
CA GLY A 90 5.06 -9.18 15.96
C GLY A 90 6.07 -9.70 14.92
N GLN A 91 5.76 -9.65 13.63
CA GLN A 91 6.64 -10.16 12.57
C GLN A 91 7.53 -9.08 11.93
N GLY A 92 7.45 -7.83 12.40
CA GLY A 92 8.25 -6.71 11.87
C GLY A 92 7.89 -6.28 10.45
N LYS A 93 6.74 -6.71 9.92
CA LYS A 93 6.25 -6.37 8.57
C LYS A 93 5.64 -4.98 8.57
N LEU A 94 6.12 -4.09 7.70
CA LEU A 94 5.67 -2.71 7.62
C LEU A 94 4.43 -2.56 6.73
N VAL A 95 3.33 -2.08 7.29
CA VAL A 95 2.14 -1.70 6.52
C VAL A 95 2.27 -0.25 6.05
N VAL A 96 2.36 -0.06 4.74
CA VAL A 96 2.54 1.26 4.11
C VAL A 96 1.22 1.71 3.49
N ILE A 97 0.58 2.70 4.10
CA ILE A 97 -0.67 3.29 3.58
C ILE A 97 -0.31 4.29 2.49
N LYS A 98 -0.71 4.01 1.24
CA LYS A 98 -0.61 4.99 0.14
C LYS A 98 -1.93 5.68 -0.18
N SER A 99 -3.05 5.01 0.04
CA SER A 99 -4.37 5.59 -0.22
C SER A 99 -4.58 6.90 0.53
N THR A 100 -5.37 7.78 -0.07
CA THR A 100 -5.82 9.02 0.57
C THR A 100 -6.66 8.69 1.80
N VAL A 101 -6.19 9.09 2.98
CA VAL A 101 -6.87 8.89 4.26
C VAL A 101 -6.93 10.20 5.05
N VAL A 102 -7.85 10.27 6.01
CA VAL A 102 -7.99 11.45 6.88
C VAL A 102 -6.77 11.55 7.80
N PRO A 103 -6.26 12.76 8.11
CA PRO A 103 -5.23 12.95 9.13
C PRO A 103 -5.57 12.24 10.44
N GLY A 104 -4.57 11.61 11.05
CA GLY A 104 -4.76 10.79 12.25
C GLY A 104 -5.17 9.34 12.00
N THR A 105 -5.50 8.95 10.76
CA THR A 105 -5.86 7.55 10.42
C THR A 105 -4.73 6.58 10.76
N THR A 106 -3.49 6.86 10.34
CA THR A 106 -2.33 6.01 10.65
C THR A 106 -2.10 5.91 12.16
N LYS A 107 -2.17 7.04 12.88
CA LYS A 107 -2.05 7.07 14.35
C LYS A 107 -3.13 6.21 15.03
N ARG A 108 -4.36 6.21 14.52
CA ARG A 108 -5.45 5.35 15.01
C ARG A 108 -5.12 3.87 14.83
N TYR A 109 -4.59 3.47 13.67
CA TYR A 109 -4.20 2.08 13.43
C TYR A 109 -3.00 1.65 14.26
N THR A 110 -1.98 2.49 14.40
CA THR A 110 -0.84 2.23 15.31
C THR A 110 -1.32 1.99 16.74
N ALA A 111 -2.27 2.78 17.24
CA ALA A 111 -2.82 2.59 18.58
C ALA A 111 -3.68 1.32 18.72
N MET A 112 -4.38 0.93 17.65
CA MET A 112 -5.25 -0.25 17.63
C MET A 112 -4.46 -1.56 17.46
N TYR A 113 -3.33 -1.52 16.76
CA TYR A 113 -2.49 -2.67 16.43
C TYR A 113 -1.02 -2.35 16.80
N PRO A 114 -0.68 -2.28 18.09
CA PRO A 114 0.63 -1.80 18.55
C PRO A 114 1.81 -2.67 18.10
N ASP A 115 1.58 -3.95 17.79
CA ASP A 115 2.61 -4.89 17.33
C ASP A 115 2.76 -4.93 15.80
N VAL A 116 2.11 -4.01 15.08
CA VAL A 116 2.21 -3.86 13.62
C VAL A 116 2.76 -2.47 13.32
N PRO A 117 3.95 -2.36 12.70
CA PRO A 117 4.47 -1.06 12.29
C PRO A 117 3.68 -0.52 11.09
N PHE A 118 3.36 0.77 11.14
CA PHE A 118 2.68 1.50 10.07
C PHE A 118 3.52 2.67 9.56
N ALA A 119 3.45 2.90 8.25
CA ALA A 119 3.93 4.11 7.62
C ALA A 119 2.84 4.71 6.73
N MET A 120 2.85 6.03 6.59
CA MET A 120 2.08 6.76 5.60
C MET A 120 3.02 7.21 4.47
N ASN A 121 2.69 6.85 3.24
CA ASN A 121 3.44 7.27 2.06
C ASN A 121 2.42 7.78 1.01
N PRO A 122 1.96 9.04 1.14
CA PRO A 122 0.94 9.57 0.23
C PRO A 122 1.44 9.55 -1.22
N GLU A 123 0.49 9.50 -2.13
CA GLU A 123 0.73 9.55 -3.56
C GLU A 123 0.32 10.92 -4.13
N PHE A 124 0.94 11.30 -5.25
CA PHE A 124 0.69 12.56 -5.95
C PHE A 124 0.55 12.31 -7.46
N LEU A 125 -0.16 11.24 -7.81
CA LEU A 125 -0.28 10.75 -9.19
C LEU A 125 -1.43 11.45 -9.90
N THR A 126 -1.30 11.64 -11.20
CA THR A 126 -2.41 11.99 -12.09
C THR A 126 -2.98 10.72 -12.72
N GLU A 127 -4.32 10.59 -12.76
CA GLU A 127 -4.96 9.37 -13.27
C GLU A 127 -4.56 9.07 -14.73
N SER A 128 -4.28 10.09 -15.53
CA SER A 128 -3.84 9.92 -16.92
C SER A 128 -2.39 9.46 -17.07
N ASN A 129 -1.50 9.78 -16.13
CA ASN A 129 -0.05 9.56 -16.26
C ASN A 129 0.58 8.83 -15.05
N TYR A 130 -0.23 8.15 -14.23
CA TYR A 130 0.15 7.55 -12.95
C TYR A 130 1.44 6.70 -12.97
N LEU A 131 1.76 6.03 -14.08
CA LEU A 131 3.02 5.28 -14.21
C LEU A 131 4.24 6.21 -14.31
N GLN A 132 4.15 7.25 -15.15
CA GLN A 132 5.24 8.21 -15.36
C GLN A 132 5.46 9.09 -14.14
N ASP A 133 4.36 9.51 -13.50
CA ASP A 133 4.38 10.32 -12.27
C ASP A 133 5.05 9.57 -11.12
N PHE A 134 4.86 8.26 -11.04
CA PHE A 134 5.52 7.42 -10.04
C PHE A 134 7.04 7.34 -10.25
N LEU A 135 7.49 7.28 -11.51
CA LEU A 135 8.91 7.24 -11.84
C LEU A 135 9.62 8.59 -11.66
N ASN A 136 8.89 9.70 -11.82
CA ASN A 136 9.44 11.06 -11.76
C ASN A 136 8.64 11.92 -10.78
N PRO A 137 8.60 11.56 -9.49
CA PRO A 137 7.85 12.32 -8.51
C PRO A 137 8.58 13.63 -8.20
N ASP A 138 7.84 14.73 -8.07
CA ASP A 138 8.39 15.99 -7.54
C ASP A 138 8.96 15.80 -6.12
N ARG A 139 8.31 14.94 -5.33
CA ARG A 139 8.69 14.60 -3.97
C ARG A 139 8.14 13.24 -3.55
N ILE A 140 8.86 12.58 -2.65
CA ILE A 140 8.40 11.40 -1.94
C ILE A 140 8.29 11.77 -0.46
N VAL A 141 7.10 11.64 0.11
CA VAL A 141 6.85 11.89 1.54
C VAL A 141 6.67 10.56 2.25
N ILE A 142 7.36 10.37 3.37
CA ILE A 142 7.22 9.20 4.23
C ILE A 142 7.03 9.70 5.66
N GLY A 143 5.91 9.33 6.26
CA GLY A 143 5.66 9.51 7.69
C GLY A 143 5.66 8.17 8.38
N ALA A 144 6.55 7.98 9.36
CA ALA A 144 6.63 6.78 10.19
C ALA A 144 7.09 7.19 11.60
N ASP A 145 6.74 6.38 12.60
CA ASP A 145 7.28 6.54 13.94
C ASP A 145 8.66 5.85 14.04
N ASN A 146 9.55 6.37 14.89
CA ASN A 146 10.94 5.92 15.05
C ASN A 146 11.13 4.78 16.06
N ASN A 147 10.07 4.05 16.41
CA ASN A 147 10.13 3.01 17.45
C ASN A 147 10.62 1.67 16.91
#